data_AF-A0A369W7W8-F1
#
_entry.id   AF-A0A369W7W8-F1
#
_cell.length_a   1.000
_cell.length_b   1.000
_cell.length_c   1.000
_cell.angle_alpha   90.00
_cell.angle_beta   90.00
_cell.angle_gamma   90.00
#
_symmetry.space_group_name_H-M   'P 1'
#
loop_
_entity.id
_entity.type
_entity.pdbx_description
1 polymer ?
#
loop_
_entity_poly.entity_id
_entity_poly.type
_entity_poly.pdbx_seq_one_letter_code
_entity_poly.pdbx_strand_id
1 'polypeptide(L)'
;MKKLLTPAASSLALAATLLFSGQAQAAMQTWQWSFTDSACGSSDNSVCNGDTASTYGDTWTQDSTAGSGPDVTTQAWSDTNDVGGDDQFETARLQHYSDSGIGVVNREETLGDVPDHAFGDSSSPTGDTFDNMDAVVFSFTEDITLDYVRFGWWSGDYDFSLLAWTGGAGGPGDLTGGTYEGLVNGGGWSLVGHYYDSESTSIGSDVQFDVNAGGISSSYYMLSVLNPELNTGTCSSPSRSCAPDSYGGNDFFKLHTVGGYTHDDPPPPGVPLPATALLFLVALPLLRIRRKQA
;
A
#
# COMPACT_ATOMS: atom_id res chain seq x y z
N MET A 1 59.12 70.59 -11.35
CA MET A 1 58.13 70.00 -10.44
C MET A 1 57.67 68.66 -11.04
N LYS A 2 57.98 67.55 -10.36
CA LYS A 2 57.62 66.17 -10.75
C LYS A 2 56.23 65.83 -10.21
N LYS A 3 55.33 65.29 -11.04
CA LYS A 3 54.20 64.40 -10.65
C LYS A 3 53.93 63.47 -11.85
N LEU A 4 54.54 62.27 -11.86
CA LEU A 4 54.02 60.98 -11.39
C LEU A 4 52.78 60.49 -12.16
N LEU A 5 53.03 59.62 -13.14
CA LEU A 5 52.06 58.72 -13.75
C LEU A 5 51.72 57.60 -12.76
N THR A 6 50.43 57.30 -12.60
CA THR A 6 49.94 56.10 -11.91
C THR A 6 49.34 55.15 -12.95
N PRO A 7 49.81 53.90 -13.07
CA PRO A 7 49.11 52.89 -13.86
C PRO A 7 47.97 52.27 -13.04
N ALA A 8 46.78 52.20 -13.64
CA ALA A 8 45.64 51.48 -13.07
C ALA A 8 45.90 49.97 -13.15
N ALA A 9 45.82 49.29 -12.01
CA ALA A 9 45.97 47.85 -11.88
C ALA A 9 44.77 47.12 -12.52
N SER A 10 45.06 46.16 -13.41
CA SER A 10 44.08 45.19 -13.90
C SER A 10 43.69 44.22 -12.78
N SER A 11 42.45 44.30 -12.32
CA SER A 11 41.88 43.33 -11.40
C SER A 11 41.56 42.03 -12.14
N LEU A 12 42.32 40.97 -11.83
CA LEU A 12 42.03 39.60 -12.24
C LEU A 12 40.96 39.04 -11.29
N ALA A 13 39.70 38.97 -11.73
CA ALA A 13 38.64 38.33 -10.95
C ALA A 13 38.73 36.81 -11.14
N LEU A 14 39.13 36.11 -10.07
CA LEU A 14 39.09 34.65 -10.01
C LEU A 14 37.63 34.23 -9.74
N ALA A 15 36.93 33.77 -10.77
CA ALA A 15 35.59 33.20 -10.62
C ALA A 15 35.71 31.78 -10.04
N ALA A 16 35.40 31.63 -8.75
CA ALA A 16 35.22 30.33 -8.12
C ALA A 16 33.85 29.77 -8.52
N THR A 17 33.83 28.83 -9.47
CA THR A 17 32.62 28.09 -9.83
C THR A 17 32.33 27.07 -8.73
N LEU A 18 31.34 27.35 -7.88
CA LEU A 18 30.76 26.35 -6.98
C LEU A 18 30.01 25.31 -7.81
N LEU A 19 30.56 24.09 -7.90
CA LEU A 19 29.85 22.94 -8.44
C LEU A 19 28.89 22.45 -7.35
N PHE A 20 27.60 22.78 -7.47
CA PHE A 20 26.55 22.10 -6.75
C PHE A 20 26.39 20.70 -7.35
N SER A 21 26.90 19.67 -6.65
CA SER A 21 26.48 18.29 -6.88
C SER A 21 25.05 18.16 -6.33
N GLY A 22 24.05 18.42 -7.15
CA GLY A 22 22.68 18.05 -6.83
C GLY A 22 22.61 16.54 -6.67
N GLN A 23 22.22 16.06 -5.49
CA GLN A 23 21.89 14.65 -5.32
C GLN A 23 20.61 14.39 -6.13
N ALA A 24 20.67 13.47 -7.08
CA ALA A 24 19.48 12.98 -7.75
C ALA A 24 18.62 12.27 -6.70
N GLN A 25 17.41 12.76 -6.46
CA GLN A 25 16.44 12.06 -5.64
C GLN A 25 15.89 10.88 -6.45
N ALA A 26 15.67 9.75 -5.79
CA ALA A 26 14.92 8.63 -6.34
C ALA A 26 13.57 9.13 -6.87
N ALA A 27 13.19 8.73 -8.08
CA ALA A 27 11.85 9.01 -8.57
C ALA A 27 10.87 8.07 -7.86
N MET A 28 9.73 8.64 -7.46
CA MET A 28 8.60 7.88 -6.92
C MET A 28 7.63 7.63 -8.08
N GLN A 29 7.27 6.37 -8.31
CA GLN A 29 6.25 6.00 -9.29
C GLN A 29 5.00 5.54 -8.57
N THR A 30 3.86 6.14 -8.89
CA THR A 30 2.57 5.84 -8.26
C THR A 30 1.76 4.85 -9.08
N TRP A 31 1.13 3.90 -8.41
CA TRP A 31 0.36 2.81 -9.01
C TRP A 31 -1.03 2.74 -8.39
N GLN A 32 -1.98 2.22 -9.17
CA GLN A 32 -3.36 2.07 -8.74
C GLN A 32 -3.95 0.81 -9.37
N TRP A 33 -4.62 0.00 -8.56
CA TRP A 33 -5.33 -1.20 -8.99
C TRP A 33 -6.80 -1.09 -8.62
N SER A 34 -7.65 -1.13 -9.64
CA SER A 34 -9.09 -1.00 -9.49
C SER A 34 -9.74 -2.37 -9.65
N PHE A 35 -10.72 -2.66 -8.79
CA PHE A 35 -11.51 -3.88 -8.84
C PHE A 35 -12.90 -3.63 -9.47
N THR A 36 -13.02 -2.57 -10.28
CA THR A 36 -14.25 -2.17 -11.01
C THR A 36 -13.94 -1.79 -12.45
N ASP A 37 -12.71 -2.04 -12.90
CA ASP A 37 -12.29 -1.67 -14.25
C ASP A 37 -12.87 -2.64 -15.30
N SER A 38 -12.54 -2.39 -16.58
CA SER A 38 -13.03 -3.22 -17.67
C SER A 38 -12.52 -4.67 -17.66
N ALA A 39 -11.51 -4.98 -16.84
CA ALA A 39 -11.08 -6.37 -16.64
C ALA A 39 -12.08 -7.14 -15.76
N CYS A 40 -12.87 -6.43 -14.94
CA CYS A 40 -14.01 -6.97 -14.21
C CYS A 40 -15.29 -6.87 -15.05
N GLY A 41 -16.14 -7.90 -14.98
CA GLY A 41 -17.43 -7.85 -15.67
C GLY A 41 -18.32 -6.72 -15.13
N SER A 42 -19.19 -6.16 -15.97
CA SER A 42 -20.02 -5.00 -15.63
C SER A 42 -21.30 -5.36 -14.84
N SER A 43 -21.31 -6.48 -14.13
CA SER A 43 -22.46 -6.99 -13.40
C SER A 43 -22.02 -7.61 -12.10
N ASP A 44 -22.92 -7.64 -11.12
CA ASP A 44 -22.66 -8.35 -9.87
C ASP A 44 -22.35 -9.83 -10.12
N ASN A 45 -21.51 -10.38 -9.27
CA ASN A 45 -21.02 -11.75 -9.33
C ASN A 45 -20.28 -12.12 -10.62
N SER A 46 -19.79 -11.12 -11.37
CA SER A 46 -18.82 -11.36 -12.44
C SER A 46 -17.43 -11.67 -11.89
N VAL A 47 -16.55 -12.17 -12.75
CA VAL A 47 -15.14 -12.39 -12.42
C VAL A 47 -14.29 -11.30 -13.04
N CYS A 48 -13.16 -10.99 -12.40
CA CYS A 48 -12.12 -10.18 -13.00
C CYS A 48 -11.12 -11.05 -13.79
N ASN A 49 -10.67 -10.56 -14.94
CA ASN A 49 -9.64 -11.14 -15.80
C ASN A 49 -9.86 -12.62 -16.24
N GLY A 50 -11.11 -13.08 -16.26
CA GLY A 50 -11.45 -14.43 -16.74
C GLY A 50 -11.07 -15.57 -15.80
N ASP A 51 -10.78 -15.27 -14.52
CA ASP A 51 -10.56 -16.28 -13.49
C ASP A 51 -11.81 -17.15 -13.27
N THR A 52 -11.63 -18.31 -12.63
CA THR A 52 -12.76 -19.20 -12.32
C THR A 52 -13.60 -18.62 -11.20
N ALA A 53 -14.73 -18.01 -11.57
CA ALA A 53 -15.77 -17.59 -10.63
C ALA A 53 -16.13 -18.73 -9.67
N SER A 54 -16.47 -18.38 -8.43
CA SER A 54 -17.38 -19.13 -7.55
C SER A 54 -16.82 -20.26 -6.68
N THR A 55 -15.50 -20.39 -6.48
CA THR A 55 -14.94 -21.36 -5.51
C THR A 55 -14.13 -20.69 -4.41
N TYR A 56 -14.17 -21.27 -3.20
CA TYR A 56 -13.29 -20.87 -2.11
C TYR A 56 -11.81 -20.98 -2.51
N GLY A 57 -11.04 -19.94 -2.19
CA GLY A 57 -9.62 -19.83 -2.51
C GLY A 57 -9.34 -19.31 -3.92
N ASP A 58 -10.34 -18.70 -4.56
CA ASP A 58 -10.10 -18.00 -5.83
C ASP A 58 -9.15 -16.81 -5.64
N THR A 59 -8.41 -16.52 -6.71
CA THR A 59 -7.43 -15.43 -6.74
C THR A 59 -7.70 -14.60 -7.97
N TRP A 60 -7.71 -13.27 -7.85
CA TRP A 60 -7.92 -12.37 -8.99
C TRP A 60 -6.67 -11.52 -9.20
N THR A 61 -6.21 -11.41 -10.44
CA THR A 61 -5.04 -10.58 -10.77
C THR A 61 -5.45 -9.38 -11.59
N GLN A 62 -5.10 -8.19 -11.10
CA GLN A 62 -5.36 -6.91 -11.73
C GLN A 62 -4.04 -6.22 -12.12
N ASP A 63 -4.00 -5.75 -13.36
CA ASP A 63 -2.93 -4.90 -13.85
C ASP A 63 -3.07 -3.48 -13.28
N SER A 64 -1.96 -2.74 -13.22
CA SER A 64 -2.02 -1.34 -12.81
C SER A 64 -2.78 -0.48 -13.83
N THR A 65 -3.76 0.28 -13.35
CA THR A 65 -4.51 1.27 -14.15
C THR A 65 -3.68 2.50 -14.51
N ALA A 66 -2.51 2.68 -13.89
CA ALA A 66 -1.58 3.78 -14.17
C ALA A 66 -0.60 3.50 -15.33
N GLY A 67 -0.62 2.29 -15.92
CA GLY A 67 0.23 1.90 -17.05
C GLY A 67 0.85 0.51 -16.86
N SER A 68 1.86 0.17 -17.67
CA SER A 68 2.62 -1.08 -17.50
C SER A 68 3.47 -0.99 -16.22
N GLY A 69 2.94 -1.53 -15.13
CA GLY A 69 3.51 -1.46 -13.80
C GLY A 69 3.38 -2.81 -13.07
N PRO A 70 3.56 -2.80 -11.75
CA PRO A 70 3.35 -3.98 -10.94
C PRO A 70 1.89 -4.45 -11.01
N ASP A 71 1.70 -5.76 -10.96
CA ASP A 71 0.38 -6.38 -10.86
C ASP A 71 0.06 -6.69 -9.40
N VAL A 72 -1.23 -6.75 -9.07
CA VAL A 72 -1.71 -7.21 -7.77
C VAL A 72 -2.56 -8.47 -7.95
N THR A 73 -2.23 -9.50 -7.19
CA THR A 73 -3.08 -10.69 -7.02
C THR A 73 -3.75 -10.61 -5.66
N THR A 74 -5.08 -10.72 -5.63
CA THR A 74 -5.89 -10.75 -4.41
C THR A 74 -6.39 -12.15 -4.10
N GLN A 75 -6.43 -12.52 -2.82
CA GLN A 75 -7.06 -13.76 -2.34
C GLN A 75 -7.86 -13.49 -1.06
N ALA A 76 -9.09 -14.00 -1.00
CA ALA A 76 -9.96 -13.83 0.15
C ALA A 76 -9.73 -14.89 1.23
N TRP A 77 -9.85 -14.48 2.49
CA TRP A 77 -9.72 -15.28 3.69
C TRP A 77 -10.79 -14.88 4.70
N SER A 78 -11.14 -15.80 5.59
CA SER A 78 -11.99 -15.52 6.76
C SER A 78 -11.64 -16.53 7.84
N ASP A 79 -11.77 -16.17 9.11
CA ASP A 79 -11.53 -17.05 10.25
C ASP A 79 -12.79 -17.81 10.64
N THR A 80 -13.44 -18.46 9.69
CA THR A 80 -14.69 -19.20 9.90
C THR A 80 -14.51 -20.64 10.40
N ASN A 81 -13.28 -21.12 10.57
CA ASN A 81 -13.06 -22.51 10.95
C ASN A 81 -13.14 -22.67 12.48
N ASP A 82 -14.38 -22.79 12.97
CA ASP A 82 -14.74 -23.12 14.36
C ASP A 82 -14.08 -24.42 14.82
N VAL A 83 -12.93 -24.30 15.48
CA VAL A 83 -12.31 -25.37 16.26
C VAL A 83 -12.47 -24.99 17.72
N GLY A 84 -12.95 -25.88 18.60
CA GLY A 84 -13.17 -25.52 20.01
C GLY A 84 -11.93 -24.86 20.65
N GLY A 85 -11.93 -23.51 20.72
CA GLY A 85 -10.72 -22.67 20.69
C GLY A 85 -10.97 -21.38 19.89
N ASP A 86 -9.90 -20.69 19.49
CA ASP A 86 -9.98 -19.50 18.61
C ASP A 86 -10.28 -19.92 17.17
N ASP A 87 -11.03 -19.09 16.46
CA ASP A 87 -11.41 -19.39 15.09
C ASP A 87 -10.20 -19.26 14.15
N GLN A 88 -10.14 -20.17 13.19
CA GLN A 88 -8.97 -20.32 12.34
C GLN A 88 -9.27 -19.88 10.91
N PHE A 89 -8.25 -19.32 10.26
CA PHE A 89 -8.34 -18.95 8.86
C PHE A 89 -8.62 -20.15 7.97
N GLU A 90 -9.51 -19.92 7.03
CA GLU A 90 -9.69 -20.71 5.83
C GLU A 90 -9.93 -19.81 4.61
N THR A 91 -9.81 -20.41 3.44
CA THR A 91 -10.00 -19.68 2.18
C THR A 91 -11.45 -19.24 2.02
N ALA A 92 -11.67 -17.97 1.74
CA ALA A 92 -12.97 -17.42 1.37
C ALA A 92 -13.05 -17.25 -0.15
N ARG A 93 -14.15 -16.68 -0.65
CA ARG A 93 -14.33 -16.39 -2.06
C ARG A 93 -14.39 -14.88 -2.31
N LEU A 94 -13.75 -14.41 -3.38
CA LEU A 94 -13.92 -13.07 -3.91
C LEU A 94 -15.21 -12.96 -4.75
N GLN A 95 -15.95 -11.87 -4.56
CA GLN A 95 -17.15 -11.59 -5.34
C GLN A 95 -17.19 -10.13 -5.80
N HIS A 96 -17.47 -9.92 -7.09
CA HIS A 96 -17.52 -8.60 -7.71
C HIS A 96 -18.92 -8.01 -7.61
N TYR A 97 -18.98 -6.69 -7.44
CA TYR A 97 -20.22 -5.94 -7.32
C TYR A 97 -20.17 -4.69 -8.18
N SER A 98 -20.32 -4.87 -9.49
CA SER A 98 -20.40 -3.80 -10.50
C SER A 98 -19.50 -2.59 -10.18
N ASP A 99 -20.08 -1.46 -9.76
CA ASP A 99 -19.35 -0.21 -9.50
C ASP A 99 -18.87 -0.07 -8.05
N SER A 100 -19.17 -1.03 -7.18
CA SER A 100 -18.85 -1.03 -5.75
C SER A 100 -17.53 -1.71 -5.42
N GLY A 101 -17.01 -2.57 -6.31
CA GLY A 101 -15.75 -3.30 -6.13
C GLY A 101 -15.96 -4.74 -5.70
N ILE A 102 -15.02 -5.27 -4.90
CA ILE A 102 -15.03 -6.65 -4.41
C ILE A 102 -15.48 -6.74 -2.97
N GLY A 103 -16.17 -7.84 -2.66
CA GLY A 103 -16.47 -8.29 -1.31
C GLY A 103 -16.03 -9.74 -1.11
N VAL A 104 -16.24 -10.25 0.11
CA VAL A 104 -15.81 -11.57 0.54
C VAL A 104 -17.03 -12.42 0.83
N VAL A 105 -17.00 -13.67 0.40
CA VAL A 105 -17.98 -14.70 0.77
C VAL A 105 -17.25 -15.77 1.55
N ASN A 106 -17.46 -15.79 2.86
CA ASN A 106 -16.85 -16.77 3.73
C ASN A 106 -17.64 -18.09 3.75
N ARG A 107 -17.18 -19.08 4.51
CA ARG A 107 -17.73 -20.45 4.45
C ARG A 107 -18.97 -20.66 5.29
N GLU A 108 -19.27 -19.73 6.19
CA GLU A 108 -20.50 -19.72 6.96
C GLU A 108 -21.60 -18.90 6.29
N GLU A 109 -21.24 -18.09 5.29
CA GLU A 109 -22.19 -17.37 4.46
C GLU A 109 -22.86 -18.24 3.37
N THR A 110 -24.11 -17.92 3.09
CA THR A 110 -24.91 -18.38 1.96
C THR A 110 -25.16 -17.25 0.97
N LEU A 111 -25.21 -17.59 -0.33
CA LEU A 111 -25.50 -16.63 -1.42
C LEU A 111 -26.77 -15.80 -1.11
N GLY A 112 -26.60 -14.49 -0.88
CA GLY A 112 -27.66 -13.56 -0.50
C GLY A 112 -27.61 -13.03 0.93
N ASP A 113 -26.56 -13.36 1.68
CA ASP A 113 -26.34 -12.82 3.02
C ASP A 113 -26.03 -11.32 3.02
N VAL A 114 -26.42 -10.66 4.11
CA VAL A 114 -26.56 -9.21 4.20
C VAL A 114 -25.34 -8.61 4.90
N PRO A 115 -24.76 -7.51 4.39
CA PRO A 115 -25.20 -6.75 3.22
C PRO A 115 -24.43 -7.15 1.95
N ASP A 116 -24.98 -8.11 1.21
CA ASP A 116 -24.59 -8.43 -0.17
C ASP A 116 -23.10 -8.79 -0.28
N HIS A 117 -22.67 -9.69 0.61
CA HIS A 117 -21.29 -10.19 0.77
C HIS A 117 -20.23 -9.10 0.72
N ALA A 118 -20.45 -8.02 1.47
CA ALA A 118 -19.39 -7.11 1.85
C ALA A 118 -18.31 -7.86 2.65
N PHE A 119 -17.14 -7.26 2.83
CA PHE A 119 -16.31 -7.64 3.97
C PHE A 119 -17.15 -7.45 5.22
N GLY A 120 -17.21 -8.46 6.09
CA GLY A 120 -18.00 -8.43 7.31
C GLY A 120 -17.33 -9.13 8.48
N ASP A 121 -17.76 -8.75 9.68
CA ASP A 121 -17.63 -9.50 10.93
C ASP A 121 -19.06 -9.82 11.41
N SER A 122 -19.66 -10.84 10.78
CA SER A 122 -21.06 -11.14 11.08
C SER A 122 -21.19 -11.59 12.54
N SER A 123 -22.09 -10.97 13.30
CA SER A 123 -22.36 -11.42 14.68
C SER A 123 -22.79 -12.88 14.68
N SER A 124 -22.02 -13.71 15.39
CA SER A 124 -22.29 -15.13 15.58
C SER A 124 -23.74 -15.39 15.99
N PRO A 125 -24.37 -16.51 15.58
CA PRO A 125 -25.59 -16.98 16.22
C PRO A 125 -25.45 -17.21 17.75
N THR A 126 -24.23 -17.23 18.29
CA THR A 126 -23.96 -17.30 19.75
C THR A 126 -24.07 -15.95 20.47
N GLY A 127 -24.10 -14.83 19.73
CA GLY A 127 -24.11 -13.47 20.30
C GLY A 127 -22.72 -12.91 20.63
N ASP A 128 -21.66 -13.55 20.15
CA ASP A 128 -20.31 -12.99 20.15
C ASP A 128 -20.20 -11.90 19.07
N THR A 129 -19.54 -10.79 19.41
CA THR A 129 -19.59 -9.54 18.64
C THR A 129 -18.55 -9.43 17.53
N PHE A 130 -17.70 -10.45 17.34
CA PHE A 130 -16.57 -10.45 16.39
C PHE A 130 -16.29 -11.87 15.91
N ASP A 131 -17.23 -12.44 15.16
CA ASP A 131 -17.11 -13.80 14.63
C ASP A 131 -17.04 -13.69 13.10
N ASN A 132 -16.31 -14.61 12.46
CA ASN A 132 -16.19 -14.70 11.00
C ASN A 132 -15.67 -13.41 10.32
N MET A 133 -14.50 -12.94 10.76
CA MET A 133 -13.82 -11.74 10.28
C MET A 133 -13.15 -11.93 8.92
N ASP A 134 -13.72 -11.28 7.92
CA ASP A 134 -13.23 -11.34 6.55
C ASP A 134 -11.95 -10.54 6.30
N ALA A 135 -11.14 -11.06 5.39
CA ALA A 135 -9.92 -10.43 4.93
C ALA A 135 -9.59 -10.71 3.46
N VAL A 136 -8.69 -9.90 2.92
CA VAL A 136 -8.05 -10.09 1.63
C VAL A 136 -6.55 -9.90 1.75
N VAL A 137 -5.79 -10.81 1.15
CA VAL A 137 -4.35 -10.69 0.98
C VAL A 137 -4.06 -10.16 -0.42
N PHE A 138 -3.26 -9.10 -0.50
CA PHE A 138 -2.68 -8.57 -1.72
C PHE A 138 -1.27 -9.13 -1.88
N SER A 139 -0.96 -9.67 -3.06
CA SER A 139 0.39 -10.05 -3.49
C SER A 139 0.79 -9.22 -4.69
N PHE A 140 1.79 -8.38 -4.50
CA PHE A 140 2.34 -7.53 -5.55
C PHE A 140 3.56 -8.19 -6.19
N THR A 141 3.75 -7.96 -7.48
CA THR A 141 4.93 -8.48 -8.21
C THR A 141 6.25 -7.82 -7.80
N GLU A 142 6.19 -6.72 -7.05
CA GLU A 142 7.33 -6.02 -6.45
C GLU A 142 6.94 -5.41 -5.11
N ASP A 143 7.90 -4.88 -4.36
CA ASP A 143 7.60 -4.24 -3.09
C ASP A 143 6.94 -2.87 -3.30
N ILE A 144 5.73 -2.72 -2.76
CA ILE A 144 4.94 -1.49 -2.82
C ILE A 144 4.89 -0.87 -1.44
N THR A 145 4.98 0.45 -1.35
CA THR A 145 4.47 1.18 -0.20
C THR A 145 3.02 1.52 -0.48
N LEU A 146 2.08 0.82 0.15
CA LEU A 146 0.66 1.08 -0.02
C LEU A 146 0.35 2.46 0.57
N ASP A 147 -0.41 3.30 -0.12
CA ASP A 147 -0.63 4.71 0.21
C ASP A 147 -2.10 4.98 0.54
N TYR A 148 -3.02 4.32 -0.17
CA TYR A 148 -4.44 4.43 0.12
C TYR A 148 -5.23 3.17 -0.22
N VAL A 149 -6.39 3.06 0.42
CA VAL A 149 -7.46 2.12 0.04
C VAL A 149 -8.74 2.91 -0.16
N ARG A 150 -9.59 2.46 -1.08
CA ARG A 150 -10.88 3.08 -1.37
C ARG A 150 -11.98 2.04 -1.34
N PHE A 151 -13.07 2.35 -0.65
CA PHE A 151 -14.28 1.57 -0.64
C PHE A 151 -15.31 2.18 -1.59
N GLY A 152 -15.89 1.34 -2.44
CA GLY A 152 -16.90 1.75 -3.43
C GLY A 152 -18.32 1.64 -2.88
N TRP A 153 -18.47 0.92 -1.77
CA TRP A 153 -19.71 0.80 -1.03
C TRP A 153 -19.39 0.53 0.44
N TRP A 154 -20.23 1.04 1.33
CA TRP A 154 -20.19 0.76 2.76
C TRP A 154 -21.57 0.96 3.39
N SER A 155 -21.81 0.37 4.56
CA SER A 155 -23.07 0.52 5.29
C SER A 155 -22.87 0.47 6.79
N GLY A 156 -23.27 1.52 7.50
CA GLY A 156 -23.09 1.53 8.95
C GLY A 156 -21.66 1.87 9.31
N ASP A 157 -21.03 0.97 10.05
CA ASP A 157 -19.61 1.01 10.38
C ASP A 157 -18.78 0.36 9.25
N TYR A 158 -17.54 0.80 9.08
CA TYR A 158 -16.64 0.27 8.04
C TYR A 158 -15.17 0.48 8.43
N ASP A 159 -14.89 0.27 9.71
CA ASP A 159 -13.54 0.25 10.25
C ASP A 159 -12.77 -0.95 9.68
N PHE A 160 -11.44 -0.85 9.63
CA PHE A 160 -10.61 -1.92 9.08
C PHE A 160 -9.20 -1.96 9.68
N SER A 161 -8.55 -3.11 9.54
CA SER A 161 -7.16 -3.33 9.91
C SER A 161 -6.31 -3.60 8.67
N LEU A 162 -5.09 -3.06 8.66
CA LEU A 162 -4.12 -3.30 7.60
C LEU A 162 -2.84 -3.88 8.19
N LEU A 163 -2.35 -4.96 7.61
CA LEU A 163 -1.06 -5.57 7.91
C LEU A 163 -0.16 -5.57 6.68
N ALA A 164 1.14 -5.60 6.93
CA ALA A 164 2.17 -5.80 5.93
C ALA A 164 3.02 -7.00 6.32
N TRP A 165 3.36 -7.85 5.35
CA TRP A 165 4.31 -8.92 5.60
C TRP A 165 5.70 -8.34 5.74
N THR A 166 6.37 -8.67 6.84
CA THR A 166 7.72 -8.20 7.18
C THR A 166 8.74 -9.33 7.30
N GLY A 167 8.31 -10.57 7.04
CA GLY A 167 9.15 -11.76 7.05
C GLY A 167 8.84 -12.70 8.23
N GLY A 168 8.85 -14.02 7.96
CA GLY A 168 8.48 -15.07 8.90
C GLY A 168 8.58 -16.45 8.27
N ALA A 169 8.37 -17.51 9.06
CA ALA A 169 8.30 -18.87 8.55
C ALA A 169 6.92 -19.12 7.89
N GLY A 170 6.86 -19.92 6.83
CA GLY A 170 5.60 -20.28 6.14
C GLY A 170 5.23 -19.39 4.95
N GLY A 171 5.72 -18.15 4.91
CA GLY A 171 5.39 -17.19 3.85
C GLY A 171 3.97 -16.61 4.01
N PRO A 172 3.64 -15.54 3.27
CA PRO A 172 2.39 -14.79 3.47
C PRO A 172 1.16 -15.37 2.74
N GLY A 173 1.31 -16.45 1.96
CA GLY A 173 0.30 -16.87 0.98
C GLY A 173 -0.69 -17.95 1.41
N ASP A 174 -0.41 -18.71 2.47
CA ASP A 174 -1.34 -19.72 3.00
C ASP A 174 -1.54 -19.48 4.49
N LEU A 175 -2.73 -19.03 4.85
CA LEU A 175 -3.12 -18.73 6.24
C LEU A 175 -3.84 -19.90 6.90
N THR A 176 -4.11 -21.00 6.17
CA THR A 176 -4.99 -22.09 6.62
C THR A 176 -4.61 -22.62 8.01
N GLY A 177 -5.56 -22.62 8.95
CA GLY A 177 -5.36 -23.10 10.32
C GLY A 177 -4.59 -22.14 11.23
N GLY A 178 -4.18 -20.97 10.73
CA GLY A 178 -3.65 -19.87 11.54
C GLY A 178 -4.75 -19.03 12.17
N THR A 179 -4.37 -18.10 13.05
CA THR A 179 -5.26 -17.13 13.71
C THR A 179 -4.74 -15.72 13.50
N TYR A 180 -5.58 -14.70 13.65
CA TYR A 180 -5.14 -13.30 13.57
C TYR A 180 -4.04 -12.97 14.59
N GLU A 181 -4.18 -13.41 15.85
CA GLU A 181 -3.12 -13.29 16.86
C GLU A 181 -1.81 -13.94 16.38
N GLY A 182 -1.89 -15.13 15.76
CA GLY A 182 -0.75 -15.85 15.22
C GLY A 182 0.01 -15.10 14.13
N LEU A 183 -0.67 -14.26 13.33
CA LEU A 183 -0.05 -13.46 12.27
C LEU A 183 1.02 -12.51 12.83
N VAL A 184 0.68 -11.82 13.93
CA VAL A 184 1.54 -10.82 14.58
C VAL A 184 2.47 -11.44 15.64
N ASN A 185 2.11 -12.59 16.21
CA ASN A 185 2.91 -13.30 17.21
C ASN A 185 3.83 -14.37 16.60
N GLY A 186 4.66 -13.96 15.63
CA GLY A 186 5.66 -14.81 15.00
C GLY A 186 5.27 -15.36 13.63
N GLY A 187 4.05 -15.06 13.16
CA GLY A 187 3.61 -15.35 11.80
C GLY A 187 4.40 -14.57 10.76
N GLY A 188 4.89 -13.36 11.06
CA GLY A 188 5.72 -12.53 10.18
C GLY A 188 5.01 -11.32 9.59
N TRP A 189 3.74 -11.14 9.97
CA TRP A 189 2.97 -9.93 9.68
C TRP A 189 3.21 -8.87 10.73
N SER A 190 3.24 -7.62 10.29
CA SER A 190 3.26 -6.45 11.16
C SER A 190 2.00 -5.63 10.93
N LEU A 191 1.33 -5.22 12.01
CA LEU A 191 0.23 -4.27 11.93
C LEU A 191 0.74 -2.94 11.37
N VAL A 192 0.16 -2.52 10.24
CA VAL A 192 0.39 -1.19 9.65
C VAL A 192 -0.45 -0.16 10.41
N GLY A 193 -1.71 -0.50 10.70
CA GLY A 193 -2.59 0.31 11.53
C GLY A 193 -4.04 -0.16 11.52
N HIS A 194 -4.81 0.37 12.45
CA HIS A 194 -6.27 0.35 12.46
C HIS A 194 -6.78 1.67 11.94
N TYR A 195 -7.75 1.62 11.05
CA TYR A 195 -8.33 2.79 10.38
C TYR A 195 -9.80 2.84 10.72
N TYR A 196 -10.20 3.98 11.26
CA TYR A 196 -11.56 4.17 11.75
C TYR A 196 -12.28 5.20 10.91
N ASP A 197 -13.55 4.94 10.64
CA ASP A 197 -14.48 5.84 10.01
C ASP A 197 -14.94 6.95 10.99
N SER A 198 -15.93 7.72 10.54
CA SER A 198 -16.74 8.55 11.44
C SER A 198 -18.15 8.00 11.44
N GLU A 199 -18.38 6.92 12.18
CA GLU A 199 -19.62 6.14 12.32
C GLU A 199 -20.83 6.77 11.63
N SER A 200 -21.37 6.11 10.61
CA SER A 200 -22.56 6.58 9.93
C SER A 200 -23.63 5.50 9.80
N THR A 201 -24.83 5.76 10.32
CA THR A 201 -25.99 4.83 10.15
C THR A 201 -26.55 4.73 8.72
N SER A 202 -25.84 5.27 7.72
CA SER A 202 -26.26 5.31 6.32
C SER A 202 -25.54 4.26 5.49
N ILE A 203 -26.05 4.05 4.27
CA ILE A 203 -25.29 3.42 3.18
C ILE A 203 -24.59 4.54 2.41
N GLY A 204 -23.34 4.32 2.03
CA GLY A 204 -22.59 5.24 1.19
C GLY A 204 -21.72 4.53 0.17
N SER A 205 -20.96 5.34 -0.55
CA SER A 205 -20.04 4.91 -1.61
C SER A 205 -18.84 5.85 -1.64
N ASP A 206 -17.77 5.42 -2.30
CA ASP A 206 -16.61 6.26 -2.65
C ASP A 206 -15.94 6.99 -1.48
N VAL A 207 -15.44 6.22 -0.52
CA VAL A 207 -14.61 6.74 0.59
C VAL A 207 -13.17 6.24 0.44
N GLN A 208 -12.21 7.15 0.60
CA GLN A 208 -10.78 6.83 0.57
C GLN A 208 -10.17 7.03 1.95
N PHE A 209 -9.28 6.12 2.32
CA PHE A 209 -8.42 6.19 3.49
C PHE A 209 -6.98 6.29 3.04
N ASP A 210 -6.26 7.29 3.56
CA ASP A 210 -4.81 7.34 3.45
C ASP A 210 -4.23 6.37 4.51
N VAL A 211 -3.40 5.43 4.08
CA VAL A 211 -2.89 4.33 4.90
C VAL A 211 -1.37 4.35 4.98
N ASN A 212 -0.82 3.54 5.89
CA ASN A 212 0.60 3.22 5.94
C ASN A 212 1.52 4.47 6.02
N ALA A 213 1.13 5.45 6.84
CA ALA A 213 1.93 6.65 7.07
C ALA A 213 3.36 6.36 7.58
N GLY A 214 3.61 5.15 8.09
CA GLY A 214 4.93 4.65 8.46
C GLY A 214 5.83 4.30 7.27
N GLY A 215 5.28 4.22 6.05
CA GLY A 215 6.02 3.92 4.83
C GLY A 215 6.59 2.50 4.81
N ILE A 216 5.85 1.53 5.34
CA ILE A 216 6.26 0.12 5.26
C ILE A 216 6.18 -0.27 3.78
N SER A 217 7.26 -0.81 3.24
CA SER A 217 7.29 -1.36 1.88
C SER A 217 7.20 -2.87 1.96
N SER A 218 6.28 -3.47 1.22
CA SER A 218 6.08 -4.92 1.19
C SER A 218 5.49 -5.37 -0.14
N SER A 219 5.81 -6.58 -0.55
CA SER A 219 5.13 -7.29 -1.64
C SER A 219 3.84 -7.95 -1.18
N TYR A 220 3.53 -7.93 0.12
CA TYR A 220 2.29 -8.48 0.65
C TYR A 220 1.65 -7.60 1.72
N TYR A 221 0.36 -7.37 1.54
CA TYR A 221 -0.49 -6.70 2.52
C TYR A 221 -1.72 -7.53 2.79
N MET A 222 -2.31 -7.36 3.97
CA MET A 222 -3.58 -7.95 4.32
C MET A 222 -4.49 -6.85 4.84
N LEU A 223 -5.67 -6.74 4.24
CA LEU A 223 -6.75 -5.89 4.72
C LEU A 223 -7.83 -6.78 5.28
N SER A 224 -8.22 -6.57 6.52
CA SER A 224 -9.35 -7.23 7.16
C SER A 224 -10.35 -6.20 7.65
N VAL A 225 -11.56 -6.62 7.97
CA VAL A 225 -12.44 -5.88 8.90
C VAL A 225 -11.70 -5.56 10.21
N LEU A 226 -12.23 -4.64 11.02
CA LEU A 226 -11.53 -4.17 12.21
C LEU A 226 -11.34 -5.32 13.21
N ASN A 227 -10.16 -5.92 13.18
CA ASN A 227 -9.85 -7.03 14.07
C ASN A 227 -9.14 -6.53 15.36
N PRO A 228 -9.76 -6.68 16.54
CA PRO A 228 -9.17 -6.28 17.82
C PRO A 228 -8.07 -7.24 18.34
N GLU A 229 -8.00 -8.48 17.85
CA GLU A 229 -6.95 -9.45 18.19
C GLU A 229 -5.58 -9.04 17.66
N LEU A 230 -5.54 -8.17 16.66
CA LEU A 230 -4.32 -7.58 16.12
C LEU A 230 -3.72 -6.48 16.99
N ASN A 231 -4.36 -6.12 18.11
CA ASN A 231 -4.02 -4.96 18.92
C ASN A 231 -2.65 -5.10 19.61
N THR A 232 -1.62 -4.67 18.88
CA THR A 232 -0.23 -4.55 19.31
C THR A 232 0.32 -3.12 19.11
N GLY A 233 -0.50 -2.13 18.70
CA GLY A 233 -0.03 -0.84 18.20
C GLY A 233 -1.03 0.34 18.17
N THR A 234 -0.54 1.52 17.73
CA THR A 234 -1.17 2.85 17.76
C THR A 234 -2.28 3.07 16.71
N CYS A 235 -3.40 3.70 17.10
CA CYS A 235 -4.49 4.08 16.18
C CYS A 235 -4.22 5.38 15.42
N SER A 236 -4.75 5.47 14.20
CA SER A 236 -4.64 6.65 13.32
C SER A 236 -5.88 7.56 13.30
N SER A 237 -6.91 7.30 14.11
CA SER A 237 -8.13 8.13 14.12
C SER A 237 -8.06 9.35 15.06
N PRO A 238 -8.51 10.54 14.61
CA PRO A 238 -8.65 11.72 15.47
C PRO A 238 -9.88 11.68 16.40
N SER A 239 -10.80 10.69 16.28
CA SER A 239 -12.10 10.69 16.97
C SER A 239 -12.36 9.54 17.96
N ARG A 240 -11.59 8.43 17.94
CA ARG A 240 -11.81 7.26 18.83
C ARG A 240 -10.57 6.87 19.63
N SER A 241 -10.80 6.35 20.84
CA SER A 241 -9.79 5.68 21.65
C SER A 241 -9.67 4.20 21.25
N CYS A 242 -8.45 3.70 21.11
CA CYS A 242 -8.10 2.29 20.80
C CYS A 242 -8.51 1.24 21.85
N ALA A 243 -9.43 1.58 22.75
CA ALA A 243 -9.76 0.72 23.86
C ALA A 243 -10.58 -0.48 23.34
N PRO A 244 -10.33 -1.71 23.81
CA PRO A 244 -11.03 -2.93 23.37
C PRO A 244 -12.56 -2.87 23.48
N ASP A 245 -13.11 -1.91 24.22
CA ASP A 245 -14.54 -1.62 24.35
C ASP A 245 -15.09 -0.65 23.28
N SER A 246 -14.23 -0.12 22.41
CA SER A 246 -14.55 0.85 21.36
C SER A 246 -14.68 0.21 19.97
N TYR A 247 -14.45 -1.11 19.86
CA TYR A 247 -14.53 -1.89 18.62
C TYR A 247 -15.96 -2.32 18.28
N GLY A 248 -16.98 -1.83 19.00
CA GLY A 248 -18.36 -2.27 18.78
C GLY A 248 -18.94 -1.73 17.48
N GLY A 249 -19.37 -2.63 16.60
CA GLY A 249 -19.95 -2.32 15.29
C GLY A 249 -19.95 -3.59 14.46
N ASN A 250 -20.69 -3.61 13.36
CA ASN A 250 -20.42 -4.58 12.31
C ASN A 250 -19.86 -3.77 11.15
N ASP A 251 -18.67 -4.12 10.69
CA ASP A 251 -17.97 -3.42 9.62
C ASP A 251 -18.40 -3.95 8.27
N PHE A 252 -18.95 -3.09 7.41
CA PHE A 252 -19.41 -3.50 6.09
C PHE A 252 -18.90 -2.59 5.00
N PHE A 253 -18.01 -3.12 4.16
CA PHE A 253 -17.51 -2.41 2.99
C PHE A 253 -17.20 -3.34 1.80
N LYS A 254 -17.15 -2.74 0.61
CA LYS A 254 -16.63 -3.36 -0.62
C LYS A 254 -15.40 -2.62 -1.08
N LEU A 255 -14.30 -3.35 -1.27
CA LEU A 255 -13.03 -2.80 -1.68
C LEU A 255 -13.06 -2.46 -3.16
N HIS A 256 -12.90 -1.18 -3.48
CA HIS A 256 -12.97 -0.69 -4.85
C HIS A 256 -11.59 -0.52 -5.48
N THR A 257 -10.62 0.03 -4.73
CA THR A 257 -9.31 0.34 -5.27
C THR A 257 -8.26 0.32 -4.17
N VAL A 258 -7.06 -0.11 -4.52
CA VAL A 258 -5.85 0.07 -3.72
C VAL A 258 -4.84 0.86 -4.55
N GLY A 259 -4.04 1.70 -3.89
CA GLY A 259 -3.00 2.47 -4.54
C GLY A 259 -1.80 2.67 -3.65
N GLY A 260 -0.65 2.85 -4.29
CA GLY A 260 0.63 2.93 -3.61
C GLY A 260 1.71 3.43 -4.55
N TYR A 261 2.95 3.27 -4.13
CA TYR A 261 4.09 3.68 -4.94
C TYR A 261 5.29 2.77 -4.75
N THR A 262 6.15 2.77 -5.77
CA THR A 262 7.50 2.22 -5.68
C THR A 262 8.52 3.33 -5.52
N HIS A 263 9.62 2.98 -4.86
CA HIS A 263 10.83 3.79 -4.85
C HIS A 263 11.80 3.22 -5.86
N ASP A 264 12.22 4.04 -6.82
CA ASP A 264 13.41 3.70 -7.59
C ASP A 264 14.63 3.73 -6.66
N ASP A 265 15.53 2.76 -6.79
CA ASP A 265 16.84 2.90 -6.16
C ASP A 265 17.52 4.17 -6.71
N PRO A 266 18.09 5.04 -5.84
CA PRO A 266 18.82 6.19 -6.33
C PRO A 266 19.94 5.70 -7.27
N PRO A 267 20.16 6.34 -8.43
CA PRO A 267 21.21 5.92 -9.33
C PRO A 267 22.53 5.86 -8.56
N PRO A 268 23.38 4.83 -8.78
CA PRO A 268 24.63 4.68 -8.05
C PRO A 268 25.38 6.01 -8.05
N PRO A 269 25.97 6.44 -6.93
CA PRO A 269 26.69 7.71 -6.87
C PRO A 269 27.68 7.75 -8.02
N GLY A 270 27.47 8.68 -8.95
CA GLY A 270 28.28 8.77 -10.16
C GLY A 270 29.75 8.76 -9.75
N VAL A 271 30.53 7.83 -10.33
CA VAL A 271 31.96 7.68 -10.00
C VAL A 271 32.57 9.08 -10.02
N PRO A 272 33.20 9.55 -8.92
CA PRO A 272 33.77 10.89 -8.87
C PRO A 272 34.67 11.07 -10.09
N LEU A 273 34.36 12.04 -10.94
CA LEU A 273 35.24 12.38 -12.05
C LEU A 273 36.63 12.58 -11.44
N PRO A 274 37.64 11.79 -11.85
CA PRO A 274 38.95 11.94 -11.24
C PRO A 274 39.39 13.38 -11.47
N ALA A 275 39.90 14.03 -10.43
CA ALA A 275 40.27 15.46 -10.46
C ALA A 275 41.17 15.83 -11.66
N THR A 276 41.84 14.84 -12.25
CA THR A 276 42.58 14.91 -13.52
C THR A 276 41.72 15.35 -14.70
N ALA A 277 40.48 14.86 -14.86
CA ALA A 277 39.57 15.26 -15.94
C ALA A 277 39.21 16.76 -15.85
N LEU A 278 38.99 17.25 -14.63
CA LEU A 278 38.75 18.67 -14.36
C LEU A 278 40.00 19.52 -14.66
N LEU A 279 41.19 19.00 -14.32
CA LEU A 279 42.47 19.66 -14.60
C LEU A 279 42.70 19.81 -16.12
N PHE A 280 42.33 18.80 -16.92
CA PHE A 280 42.42 18.87 -18.37
C PHE A 280 41.45 19.90 -18.97
N LEU A 281 40.22 19.98 -18.46
CA LEU A 281 39.22 20.96 -18.93
C LEU A 281 39.62 22.40 -18.58
N VAL A 282 40.28 22.62 -17.44
CA VAL A 282 40.80 23.95 -17.05
C VAL A 282 42.11 24.29 -17.77
N ALA A 283 42.96 23.30 -18.08
CA ALA A 283 44.25 23.53 -18.75
C ALA A 283 44.11 23.89 -20.24
N LEU A 284 43.07 23.40 -20.92
CA LEU A 284 42.83 23.66 -22.35
C LEU A 284 42.66 25.15 -22.71
N PRO A 285 41.84 25.96 -22.00
CA PRO A 285 41.76 27.40 -22.25
C PRO A 285 43.05 28.15 -21.88
N LEU A 286 43.78 27.71 -20.83
CA LEU A 286 45.04 28.32 -20.40
C LEU A 286 46.17 28.13 -21.45
N LEU A 287 46.18 27.00 -22.16
CA LEU A 287 47.11 26.76 -23.27
C LEU A 287 46.84 27.64 -24.51
N ARG A 288 45.58 28.08 -24.72
CA ARG A 288 45.22 28.99 -25.81
C ARG A 288 45.68 30.43 -25.56
N ILE A 289 45.75 30.87 -24.30
CA ILE A 289 46.15 32.24 -23.94
C ILE A 289 47.65 32.46 -24.17
N ARG A 290 48.48 31.42 -24.01
CA ARG A 290 49.94 31.51 -24.22
C ARG A 290 50.37 31.70 -25.68
N ARG A 291 49.51 31.44 -26.66
CA ARG A 291 49.84 31.56 -28.10
C ARG A 291 49.59 32.95 -28.70
N LYS A 292 49.03 33.90 -27.95
CA LYS A 292 48.80 35.29 -28.42
C LYS A 292 49.84 36.30 -27.94
N GLN A 293 50.95 35.86 -27.34
CA GLN A 293 52.03 36.73 -26.87
C GLN A 293 53.42 36.38 -27.43
N ALA A 294 53.48 35.74 -28.61
CA ALA A 294 54.71 35.60 -29.39
C ALA A 294 54.55 36.30 -30.73
#